data_AF-A0A060W3V3-F1
#
_entry.id   AF-A0A060W3V3-F1
#
_cell.length_a   1.000
_cell.length_b   1.000
_cell.length_c   1.000
_cell.angle_alpha   90.00
_cell.angle_beta   90.00
_cell.angle_gamma   90.00
#
_symmetry.space_group_name_H-M   'P 1'
#
loop_
_entity.id
_entity.type
_entity.pdbx_description
1 polymer ?
#
loop_
_entity_poly.entity_id
_entity_poly.type
_entity_poly.pdbx_seq_one_letter_code
_entity_poly.pdbx_strand_id
1 'polypeptide(L)'
;MDLCRIAVMGHSFGGATVIEALCKEVNFKCGIALDVLMFPLDEEIYARVKQPIFFINSEKFQWAGNIMAMRKLVPPDSSSTQRKMVTIKGTVHQSFPDFIFLTGN
;
A
#
# COMPACT_ATOMS: atom_id res chain seq x y z
N MET A 1 17.16 16.36 10.02
CA MET A 1 16.35 15.27 9.43
C MET A 1 17.17 13.99 9.54
N ASP A 2 16.59 12.88 10.00
CA ASP A 2 17.28 11.60 10.04
C ASP A 2 17.09 10.88 8.69
N LEU A 3 18.11 10.97 7.83
CA LEU A 3 18.07 10.41 6.49
C LEU A 3 18.18 8.87 6.47
N CYS A 4 18.44 8.24 7.63
CA CYS A 4 18.48 6.79 7.75
C CYS A 4 17.09 6.19 8.00
N ARG A 5 16.08 7.01 8.33
CA ARG A 5 14.72 6.58 8.72
C ARG A 5 13.65 7.27 7.87
N ILE A 6 13.58 6.88 6.59
CA ILE A 6 12.64 7.46 5.62
C ILE A 6 11.59 6.42 5.25
N ALA A 7 10.31 6.81 5.27
CA ALA A 7 9.19 5.98 4.83
C ALA A 7 8.35 6.74 3.79
N VAL A 8 7.60 6.01 2.97
CA VAL A 8 6.67 6.58 2.00
C VAL A 8 5.27 6.05 2.26
N MET A 9 4.27 6.93 2.21
CA MET A 9 2.86 6.58 2.41
C MET A 9 2.02 7.27 1.33
N GLY A 10 0.95 6.60 0.90
CA GLY A 10 0.05 7.15 -0.09
C GLY A 10 -1.28 6.41 -0.14
N HIS A 11 -2.33 7.13 -0.57
CA HIS A 11 -3.70 6.63 -0.67
C HIS A 11 -4.10 6.40 -2.12
N SER A 12 -4.88 5.36 -2.39
CA SER A 12 -5.44 5.05 -3.71
C SER A 12 -4.34 4.91 -4.77
N PHE A 13 -4.32 5.77 -5.80
CA PHE A 13 -3.21 5.88 -6.76
C PHE A 13 -1.86 6.15 -6.08
N GLY A 14 -1.84 6.96 -5.01
CA GLY A 14 -0.66 7.19 -4.19
C GLY A 14 -0.15 5.93 -3.49
N GLY A 15 -1.01 4.93 -3.24
CA GLY A 15 -0.59 3.61 -2.76
C GLY A 15 0.20 2.82 -3.81
N ALA A 16 -0.13 2.99 -5.10
CA ALA A 16 0.67 2.42 -6.19
C ALA A 16 2.00 3.20 -6.31
N THR A 17 1.96 4.53 -6.16
CA THR A 17 3.17 5.36 -6.09
C THR A 17 4.11 4.93 -4.96
N VAL A 18 3.60 4.54 -3.79
CA VAL A 18 4.41 3.97 -2.70
C VAL A 18 5.20 2.75 -3.18
N ILE A 19 4.53 1.82 -3.84
CA ILE A 19 5.13 0.56 -4.29
C ILE A 19 6.18 0.84 -5.37
N GLU A 20 5.86 1.72 -6.31
CA GLU A 20 6.76 2.15 -7.37
C GLU A 20 7.99 2.90 -6.82
N ALA A 21 7.78 3.78 -5.83
CA ALA A 21 8.85 4.51 -5.16
C ALA A 21 9.79 3.55 -4.41
N LEU A 22 9.27 2.53 -3.72
CA LEU A 22 10.11 1.51 -3.09
C LEU A 22 10.93 0.71 -4.13
N CYS A 23 10.38 0.50 -5.33
CA CYS A 23 11.08 -0.18 -6.41
C CYS A 23 12.25 0.64 -6.96
N LYS A 24 12.08 1.97 -7.05
CA LYS A 24 13.03 2.89 -7.70
C LYS A 24 14.01 3.56 -6.75
N GLU A 25 13.67 3.74 -5.48
CA GLU A 25 14.43 4.53 -4.53
C GLU A 25 14.78 3.72 -3.25
N VAL A 26 16.08 3.48 -3.05
CA VAL A 26 16.63 2.62 -1.98
C VAL A 26 16.65 3.30 -0.61
N ASN A 27 16.50 4.63 -0.57
CA ASN A 27 16.50 5.39 0.67
C ASN A 27 15.21 5.21 1.49
N PHE A 28 14.08 4.92 0.84
CA PHE A 28 12.87 4.52 1.55
C PHE A 28 13.05 3.14 2.19
N LYS A 29 12.84 3.07 3.51
CA LYS A 29 13.04 1.87 4.32
C LYS A 29 11.79 1.02 4.45
N CYS A 30 10.60 1.60 4.27
CA CYS A 30 9.32 0.91 4.22
C CYS A 30 8.25 1.76 3.53
N GLY A 31 7.15 1.11 3.14
CA GLY A 31 5.98 1.76 2.55
C GLY A 31 4.68 1.41 3.25
N ILE A 32 3.75 2.36 3.28
CA ILE A 32 2.38 2.15 3.75
C ILE A 32 1.41 2.53 2.62
N ALA A 33 0.67 1.54 2.13
CA ALA A 33 -0.28 1.69 1.04
C ALA A 33 -1.70 1.70 1.61
N LEU A 34 -2.34 2.87 1.57
CA LEU A 34 -3.69 3.09 2.07
C LEU A 34 -4.69 2.85 0.94
N ASP A 35 -5.46 1.77 1.03
CA ASP A 35 -6.53 1.42 0.11
C ASP A 35 -6.12 1.51 -1.37
N VAL A 36 -4.99 0.88 -1.67
CA VAL A 36 -4.29 1.04 -2.94
C VAL A 36 -5.12 0.55 -4.12
N LEU A 37 -5.07 1.31 -5.21
CA LEU A 37 -5.48 0.88 -6.54
C LEU A 37 -4.27 0.30 -7.27
N MET A 38 -4.21 -1.03 -7.45
CA MET A 38 -3.04 -1.72 -8.02
C MET A 38 -2.92 -1.60 -9.54
N PHE A 39 -3.99 -1.17 -10.23
CA PHE A 39 -4.07 -1.07 -11.70
C PHE A 39 -2.87 -0.39 -12.39
N PRO A 40 -2.28 0.70 -11.85
CA PRO A 40 -1.18 1.40 -12.52
C PRO A 40 0.19 0.70 -12.45
N LEU A 41 0.31 -0.45 -11.78
CA LEU A 41 1.61 -1.12 -11.57
C LEU A 41 1.92 -2.17 -12.64
N ASP A 42 3.11 -2.05 -13.23
CA ASP A 42 3.67 -3.06 -14.15
C ASP A 42 4.06 -4.35 -13.41
N GLU A 43 3.97 -5.50 -14.11
CA GLU A 43 4.27 -6.82 -13.54
C GLU A 43 5.72 -6.97 -13.03
N GLU A 44 6.68 -6.23 -13.60
CA GLU A 44 8.08 -6.28 -13.16
C GLU A 44 8.31 -5.73 -11.74
N ILE A 45 7.44 -4.83 -11.27
CA ILE A 45 7.57 -4.17 -9.97
C ILE A 45 7.44 -5.19 -8.84
N TYR A 46 6.55 -6.17 -9.01
CA TYR A 46 6.21 -7.16 -7.99
C TYR A 46 7.42 -7.99 -7.53
N ALA A 47 8.36 -8.29 -8.45
CA ALA A 47 9.58 -9.03 -8.13
C ALA A 47 10.69 -8.17 -7.52
N ARG A 48 10.67 -6.85 -7.76
CA ARG A 48 11.77 -5.93 -7.46
C ARG A 48 11.67 -5.29 -6.09
N VAL A 49 10.48 -5.07 -5.55
CA VAL A 49 10.31 -4.42 -4.24
C VAL A 49 10.74 -5.34 -3.09
N LYS A 50 11.76 -4.92 -2.32
CA LYS A 50 12.33 -5.71 -1.20
C LYS A 50 12.06 -5.12 0.18
N GLN A 51 11.69 -3.85 0.26
CA GLN A 51 11.42 -3.16 1.53
C GLN A 51 10.07 -3.60 2.09
N PRO A 52 9.86 -3.59 3.42
CA PRO A 52 8.57 -3.87 4.04
C PRO A 52 7.42 -3.02 3.49
N ILE A 53 6.25 -3.63 3.31
CA ILE A 53 5.02 -2.94 2.89
C ILE A 53 3.88 -3.30 3.85
N PHE A 54 3.15 -2.28 4.28
CA PHE A 54 1.91 -2.44 5.02
C PHE A 54 0.72 -1.94 4.20
N PHE A 55 -0.21 -2.83 3.87
CA PHE A 55 -1.48 -2.52 3.22
C PHE A 55 -2.56 -2.30 4.27
N ILE A 56 -3.24 -1.15 4.22
CA ILE A 56 -4.39 -0.83 5.06
C ILE A 56 -5.57 -0.56 4.14
N ASN A 57 -6.52 -1.48 4.07
CA ASN A 57 -7.63 -1.42 3.13
C ASN A 57 -8.92 -0.96 3.80
N SER A 58 -9.78 -0.30 3.03
CA SER A 58 -11.19 -0.17 3.43
C SER A 58 -11.97 -1.42 3.06
N GLU A 59 -13.06 -1.68 3.79
CA GLU A 59 -13.89 -2.86 3.55
C GLU A 59 -14.64 -2.78 2.20
N LYS A 60 -15.13 -1.60 1.83
CA LYS A 60 -16.05 -1.45 0.69
C LYS A 60 -15.38 -1.10 -0.65
N PHE A 61 -14.11 -0.72 -0.67
CA PHE A 61 -13.42 -0.33 -1.92
C PHE A 61 -12.83 -1.52 -2.69
N GLN A 62 -12.40 -2.57 -1.98
CA GLN A 62 -11.60 -3.64 -2.56
C GLN A 62 -12.43 -4.66 -3.34
N TRP A 63 -11.84 -5.22 -4.40
CA TRP A 63 -12.38 -6.36 -5.15
C TRP A 63 -11.32 -7.45 -5.36
N ALA A 64 -11.74 -8.66 -5.73
CA ALA A 64 -10.87 -9.83 -5.82
C ALA A 64 -9.63 -9.61 -6.69
N GLY A 65 -9.79 -8.98 -7.86
CA GLY A 65 -8.68 -8.68 -8.77
C GLY A 65 -7.60 -7.79 -8.14
N ASN A 66 -8.01 -6.71 -7.46
CA ASN A 66 -7.09 -5.80 -6.80
C ASN A 66 -6.36 -6.47 -5.62
N ILE A 67 -7.07 -7.27 -4.83
CA ILE A 67 -6.48 -8.04 -3.72
C ILE A 67 -5.51 -9.10 -4.25
N MET A 68 -5.82 -9.78 -5.35
CA MET A 68 -4.89 -10.73 -5.98
C MET A 68 -3.61 -10.03 -6.42
N ALA A 69 -3.71 -8.82 -6.99
CA ALA A 69 -2.53 -8.02 -7.32
C ALA A 69 -1.71 -7.67 -6.06
N MET A 70 -2.34 -7.21 -4.97
CA MET A 70 -1.61 -6.99 -3.70
C MET A 70 -0.91 -8.26 -3.19
N ARG A 71 -1.57 -9.42 -3.30
CA ARG A 71 -1.03 -10.71 -2.87
C ARG A 71 0.19 -11.17 -3.68
N LYS A 72 0.39 -10.70 -4.92
CA LYS A 72 1.63 -10.94 -5.66
C LYS A 72 2.87 -10.37 -4.94
N LEU A 73 2.69 -9.33 -4.11
CA LEU A 73 3.76 -8.77 -3.26
C LEU A 73 3.91 -9.51 -1.92
N VAL A 74 2.96 -10.35 -1.53
CA VAL A 74 2.97 -11.11 -0.28
C VAL A 74 3.61 -12.47 -0.54
N PRO A 75 4.83 -12.73 -0.04
CA PRO A 75 5.52 -13.99 -0.28
C PRO A 75 4.76 -15.15 0.37
N PRO A 76 4.75 -16.34 -0.27
CA PRO A 76 3.99 -17.50 0.21
C PRO A 76 4.48 -18.00 1.58
N ASP A 77 5.79 -18.00 1.87
CA ASP A 77 6.34 -18.38 3.19
C ASP A 77 7.77 -17.86 3.43
N SER A 78 8.08 -17.48 4.67
CA SER A 78 9.43 -17.30 5.26
C SER A 78 10.45 -16.36 4.57
N SER A 79 10.02 -15.48 3.65
CA SER A 79 10.91 -14.42 3.20
C SER A 79 11.14 -13.42 4.36
N SER A 80 12.38 -12.97 4.55
CA SER A 80 12.75 -11.93 5.53
C SER A 80 11.99 -10.60 5.35
N THR A 81 11.35 -10.44 4.19
CA THR A 81 10.69 -9.21 3.78
C THR A 81 9.25 -9.18 4.30
N GLN A 82 9.00 -8.32 5.28
CA GLN A 82 7.71 -8.21 5.95
C GLN A 82 6.63 -7.62 5.03
N ARG A 83 5.51 -8.33 4.90
CA ARG A 83 4.32 -7.88 4.19
C ARG A 83 3.13 -8.08 5.11
N LYS A 84 2.40 -7.00 5.39
CA LYS A 84 1.20 -7.04 6.23
C LYS A 84 0.03 -6.46 5.46
N MET A 85 -1.16 -7.02 5.67
CA MET A 85 -2.39 -6.55 5.08
C MET A 85 -3.50 -6.62 6.12
N VAL A 86 -4.18 -5.51 6.35
CA VAL A 86 -5.35 -5.42 7.23
C VAL A 86 -6.49 -4.70 6.53
N THR A 87 -7.71 -4.96 6.98
CA THR A 87 -8.92 -4.28 6.51
C THR A 87 -9.64 -3.65 7.69
N ILE A 88 -10.02 -2.39 7.56
CA ILE A 88 -10.80 -1.69 8.59
C ILE A 88 -12.29 -1.90 8.31
N LYS A 89 -12.97 -2.62 9.20
CA LYS A 89 -14.41 -2.90 9.07
C LYS A 89 -15.24 -1.60 9.08
N GLY A 90 -16.31 -1.58 8.29
CA GLY A 90 -17.26 -0.46 8.16
C GLY A 90 -16.79 0.69 7.27
N THR A 91 -15.53 0.69 6.81
CA THR A 91 -14.93 1.83 6.11
C THR A 91 -15.14 1.79 4.60
N VAL A 92 -15.13 2.98 3.99
CA VAL A 92 -15.15 3.25 2.55
C VAL A 92 -13.84 3.88 2.09
N HIS A 93 -13.64 3.99 0.78
CA HIS A 93 -12.43 4.59 0.19
C HIS A 93 -12.12 6.00 0.70
N GLN A 94 -13.16 6.80 0.94
CA GLN A 94 -13.06 8.18 1.44
C GLN A 94 -12.80 8.26 2.95
N SER A 95 -12.61 7.13 3.65
CA SER A 95 -12.30 7.14 5.08
C SER A 95 -10.83 7.50 5.38
N PHE A 96 -9.96 7.50 4.37
CA PHE A 96 -8.55 7.85 4.49
C PHE A 96 -8.27 9.34 4.26
N PRO A 97 -8.83 10.01 3.22
CA PRO A 97 -8.67 11.45 3.05
C PRO A 97 -9.59 12.24 3.97
N ASP A 98 -9.32 13.54 4.09
CA ASP A 98 -10.00 14.43 5.03
C ASP A 98 -11.49 14.68 4.71
N PHE A 99 -11.97 14.25 3.54
CA PHE A 99 -13.38 14.41 3.12
C PHE A 99 -14.38 13.84 4.14
N ILE A 100 -14.02 12.76 4.85
CA ILE A 100 -14.87 12.16 5.87
C ILE A 100 -15.23 13.12 7.02
N PHE A 101 -14.44 14.19 7.22
CA PHE A 101 -14.67 15.18 8.27
C PHE A 101 -15.34 16.46 7.75
N LEU A 102 -15.59 16.58 6.45
CA LEU A 102 -16.14 17.81 5.86
C LEU A 102 -17.66 17.92 6.00
N THR A 103 -18.36 16.80 6.05
CA THR A 103 -19.80 16.76 6.29
C THR A 103 -20.02 16.14 7.66
N GLY A 104 -20.08 16.99 8.69
CA GLY A 104 -20.42 16.55 10.03
C GLY A 104 -21.87 16.07 10.06
N ASN A 105 -22.07 14.85 10.56
CA ASN A 105 -23.31 14.46 11.22
C ASN A 105 -23.02 14.37 12.72
#